data_AF-A0A4S4DIY8-F1
#
_entry.id   AF-A0A4S4DIY8-F1
#
_cell.length_a   1.000
_cell.length_b   1.000
_cell.length_c   1.000
_cell.angle_alpha   90.00
_cell.angle_beta   90.00
_cell.angle_gamma   90.00
#
_symmetry.space_group_name_H-M   'P 1'
#
loop_
_entity.id
_entity.type
_entity.pdbx_description
1 polymer ?
#
loop_
_entity_poly.entity_id
_entity_poly.type
_entity_poly.pdbx_seq_one_letter_code
_entity_poly.pdbx_strand_id
1 'polypeptide(L)'
;MAFRMGSSSSKSVNKSGNMRIDGTNSNFTAGKRLCVLIVDDDPVIQRIHSVLLRRFGLETQVVGNGKEVVDLYRSGASFHLVLVDMEMPIMDGPKATRELRAMGVNSMIVGMTSRDQDSEKLAFMAAGLDDCHAKPLTVDTITSLLQELNKKH
;
A
#
# COMPACT_ATOMS: atom_id res chain seq x y z
N MET A 1 -36.74 -29.23 54.00
CA MET A 1 -37.07 -28.48 52.78
C MET A 1 -36.97 -27.00 53.10
N ALA A 2 -35.82 -26.38 52.82
CA ALA A 2 -35.61 -24.93 52.95
C ALA A 2 -34.42 -24.54 52.06
N PHE A 3 -34.72 -23.94 50.91
CA PHE A 3 -33.77 -23.27 50.02
C PHE A 3 -33.56 -21.85 50.53
N ARG A 4 -32.31 -21.38 50.62
CA ARG A 4 -31.99 -19.97 50.88
C ARG A 4 -31.05 -19.46 49.79
N MET A 5 -31.53 -18.43 49.09
CA MET A 5 -30.84 -17.64 48.09
C MET A 5 -29.79 -16.69 48.70
N GLY A 6 -28.84 -16.29 47.85
CA GLY A 6 -28.04 -15.06 47.95
C GLY A 6 -26.57 -15.30 48.29
N SER A 7 -25.57 -14.71 47.66
CA SER A 7 -25.52 -13.67 46.63
C SER A 7 -24.12 -13.63 46.02
N SER A 8 -24.06 -13.30 44.73
CA SER A 8 -23.03 -12.53 44.01
C SER A 8 -21.61 -12.42 44.57
N SER A 9 -20.62 -12.87 43.79
CA SER A 9 -19.58 -11.97 43.25
C SER A 9 -18.79 -12.64 42.13
N SER A 10 -19.02 -12.09 40.94
CA SER A 10 -18.30 -12.26 39.69
C SER A 10 -16.79 -12.03 39.84
N LYS A 11 -15.98 -12.96 39.34
CA LYS A 11 -14.62 -12.65 38.87
C LYS A 11 -14.45 -13.18 37.45
N SER A 12 -14.36 -12.21 36.55
CA SER A 12 -13.98 -12.34 35.15
C SER A 12 -12.57 -12.92 35.04
N VAL A 13 -12.40 -13.98 34.24
CA VAL A 13 -11.08 -14.53 33.91
C VAL A 13 -10.63 -13.90 32.60
N ASN A 14 -9.62 -13.05 32.70
CA ASN A 14 -9.01 -12.32 31.60
C ASN A 14 -8.07 -13.26 30.81
N LYS A 15 -8.37 -13.57 29.55
CA LYS A 15 -7.47 -14.26 28.62
C LYS A 15 -6.69 -13.21 27.82
N SER A 16 -5.58 -12.74 28.37
CA SER A 16 -4.59 -11.95 27.63
C SER A 16 -3.41 -12.85 27.28
N GLY A 17 -3.47 -13.50 26.11
CA GLY A 17 -2.28 -14.03 25.45
C GLY A 17 -1.57 -12.88 24.74
N ASN A 18 -0.69 -12.17 25.46
CA ASN A 18 0.20 -11.19 24.84
C ASN A 18 1.32 -11.92 24.10
N MET A 19 1.17 -12.05 22.78
CA MET A 19 2.29 -12.31 21.89
C MET A 19 3.14 -11.04 21.85
N ARG A 20 4.36 -11.13 22.40
CA ARG A 20 5.36 -10.06 22.36
C ARG A 20 5.86 -9.95 20.92
N ILE A 21 5.71 -8.78 20.31
CA ILE A 21 6.45 -8.42 19.10
C ILE A 21 7.68 -7.64 19.57
N ASP A 22 8.83 -8.29 19.51
CA ASP A 22 10.13 -7.66 19.70
C ASP A 22 10.47 -6.78 18.48
N GLY A 23 10.90 -5.55 18.77
CA GLY A 23 11.93 -4.84 18.01
C GLY A 23 11.64 -4.43 16.57
N THR A 24 11.04 -3.26 16.39
CA THR A 24 11.62 -2.23 15.50
C THR A 24 11.23 -0.86 16.03
N ASN A 25 12.17 -0.20 16.70
CA ASN A 25 12.07 1.21 17.06
C ASN A 25 12.22 2.02 15.77
N SER A 26 11.15 2.08 14.98
CA SER A 26 11.10 2.93 13.79
C SER A 26 10.89 4.36 14.27
N ASN A 27 11.99 5.07 14.45
CA ASN A 27 12.03 6.53 14.52
C ASN A 27 11.55 7.10 13.17
N PHE A 28 10.27 6.97 12.87
CA PHE A 28 9.60 7.88 11.95
C PHE A 28 9.55 9.21 12.68
N THR A 29 10.50 10.08 12.36
CA THR A 29 10.56 11.46 12.86
C THR A 29 9.17 12.07 12.74
N ALA A 30 8.61 12.51 13.86
CA ALA A 30 7.35 13.23 13.89
C ALA A 30 7.39 14.39 12.88
N GLY A 31 6.65 14.30 11.77
CA GLY A 31 6.53 15.45 10.87
C GLY A 31 5.98 15.24 9.46
N LYS A 32 6.06 14.06 8.83
CA LYS A 32 5.54 13.87 7.46
C LYS A 32 4.68 12.62 7.34
N ARG A 33 3.38 12.81 7.08
CA ARG A 33 2.50 11.73 6.65
C ARG A 33 2.80 11.44 5.20
N LEU A 34 3.30 10.23 4.90
CA LEU A 34 3.52 9.79 3.54
C LEU A 34 2.19 9.35 2.93
N CYS A 35 1.80 10.02 1.86
CA CYS A 35 0.63 9.67 1.06
C CYS A 35 1.01 8.71 -0.08
N VAL A 36 0.29 7.59 -0.16
CA VAL A 36 0.45 6.54 -1.15
C VAL A 36 -0.81 6.45 -2.01
N LEU A 37 -0.65 6.41 -3.33
CA LEU A 37 -1.73 6.14 -4.27
C LEU A 37 -1.68 4.66 -4.71
N ILE A 38 -2.81 3.98 -4.65
CA ILE A 38 -2.98 2.61 -5.14
C ILE A 38 -3.84 2.67 -6.40
N VAL A 39 -3.33 2.14 -7.51
CA VAL A 39 -3.99 2.11 -8.81
C VAL A 39 -4.15 0.64 -9.19
N ASP A 40 -5.34 0.11 -9.00
CA ASP A 40 -5.63 -1.31 -9.17
C ASP A 40 -7.13 -1.46 -9.44
N ASP A 41 -7.57 -2.32 -10.36
CA ASP A 41 -8.99 -2.48 -10.68
C ASP A 41 -9.68 -3.53 -9.79
N ASP A 42 -8.92 -4.34 -9.05
CA ASP A 42 -9.45 -5.33 -8.12
C ASP A 42 -9.68 -4.71 -6.72
N PRO A 43 -10.94 -4.54 -6.28
CA PRO A 43 -11.25 -3.97 -4.97
C PRO A 43 -10.71 -4.79 -3.80
N VAL A 44 -10.46 -6.10 -3.98
CA VAL A 44 -9.84 -6.95 -2.97
C VAL A 44 -8.36 -6.59 -2.81
N ILE A 45 -7.63 -6.42 -3.91
CA ILE A 45 -6.22 -6.01 -3.88
C ILE A 45 -6.08 -4.61 -3.31
N GLN A 46 -6.92 -3.67 -3.76
CA GLN A 46 -7.01 -2.32 -3.20
C GLN A 46 -7.17 -2.35 -1.67
N ARG A 47 -8.06 -3.21 -1.16
CA ARG A 47 -8.32 -3.36 0.28
C ARG A 47 -7.12 -3.96 1.02
N ILE A 48 -6.51 -5.01 0.48
CA ILE A 48 -5.34 -5.67 1.07
C ILE A 48 -4.19 -4.67 1.22
N HIS A 49 -3.83 -3.97 0.14
CA HIS A 49 -2.74 -2.99 0.18
C HIS A 49 -3.08 -1.79 1.07
N SER A 50 -4.31 -1.29 1.03
CA SER A 50 -4.75 -0.21 1.93
C SER A 50 -4.59 -0.60 3.41
N VAL A 51 -4.99 -1.81 3.78
CA VAL A 51 -4.83 -2.30 5.17
C VAL A 51 -3.35 -2.47 5.52
N LEU A 52 -2.56 -3.02 4.60
CA LEU A 52 -1.12 -3.22 4.80
C LEU A 52 -0.40 -1.88 5.02
N LEU A 53 -0.55 -0.92 4.12
CA LEU A 53 0.10 0.39 4.17
C LEU A 53 -0.33 1.19 5.41
N ARG A 54 -1.60 1.11 5.82
CA ARG A 54 -2.08 1.78 7.04
C ARG A 54 -1.44 1.24 8.32
N ARG A 55 -1.03 -0.04 8.35
CA ARG A 55 -0.27 -0.59 9.50
C ARG A 55 1.09 0.06 9.66
N PHE A 56 1.65 0.63 8.59
CA PHE A 56 2.88 1.41 8.60
C PHE A 56 2.65 2.92 8.82
N GLY A 57 1.41 3.34 9.15
CA GLY A 57 1.08 4.74 9.39
C GLY A 57 0.96 5.61 8.14
N LEU A 58 0.84 4.99 6.96
CA LEU A 58 0.72 5.69 5.68
C LEU A 58 -0.73 6.07 5.38
N GLU A 59 -0.92 7.21 4.73
CA GLU A 59 -2.22 7.59 4.17
C GLU A 59 -2.38 7.01 2.77
N THR A 60 -3.54 6.43 2.49
CA THR A 60 -3.79 5.76 1.20
C THR A 60 -4.97 6.39 0.47
N GLN A 61 -4.76 6.68 -0.82
CA GLN A 61 -5.82 6.95 -1.78
C GLN A 61 -5.85 5.81 -2.81
N VAL A 62 -7.03 5.53 -3.37
CA VAL A 62 -7.24 4.42 -4.30
C VAL A 62 -7.98 4.92 -5.53
N VAL A 63 -7.59 4.43 -6.70
CA VAL A 63 -8.26 4.62 -7.98
C VAL A 63 -8.28 3.29 -8.76
N GLY A 64 -9.26 3.13 -9.65
CA GLY A 64 -9.59 1.84 -10.28
C GLY A 64 -8.97 1.59 -11.65
N ASN A 65 -8.30 2.57 -12.26
CA ASN A 65 -7.71 2.41 -13.59
C ASN A 65 -6.63 3.48 -13.89
N GLY A 66 -5.90 3.27 -14.98
CA GLY A 66 -4.83 4.16 -15.42
C GLY A 66 -5.30 5.58 -15.78
N LYS A 67 -6.52 5.76 -16.29
CA LYS A 67 -7.02 7.09 -16.67
C LYS A 67 -7.30 7.95 -15.42
N GLU A 68 -7.88 7.35 -14.39
CA GLU A 68 -8.16 8.03 -13.12
C GLU A 68 -6.89 8.55 -12.44
N VAL A 69 -5.80 7.77 -12.42
CA VAL A 69 -4.53 8.25 -11.84
C VAL A 69 -3.96 9.41 -12.64
N VAL A 70 -4.00 9.35 -13.97
CA VAL A 70 -3.51 10.44 -14.80
C VAL A 70 -4.34 11.71 -14.59
N ASP A 71 -5.67 11.60 -14.57
CA ASP A 71 -6.57 12.74 -14.34
C ASP A 71 -6.38 13.33 -12.94
N LEU A 72 -6.11 12.48 -11.94
CA LEU A 72 -5.79 12.90 -10.57
C LEU A 72 -4.51 13.76 -10.53
N TYR A 73 -3.44 13.34 -11.21
CA TYR A 73 -2.22 14.13 -11.31
C TYR A 73 -2.41 15.41 -12.13
N ARG A 74 -3.20 15.38 -13.21
CA ARG A 74 -3.57 16.59 -13.97
C ARG A 74 -4.32 17.61 -13.10
N SER A 75 -5.08 17.15 -12.11
CA SER A 75 -5.78 18.03 -11.16
C SER A 75 -4.86 18.67 -10.11
N GLY A 76 -3.57 18.34 -10.11
CA GLY A 76 -2.57 18.88 -9.19
C GLY A 76 -2.34 18.05 -7.93
N ALA A 77 -2.91 16.84 -7.85
CA ALA A 77 -2.59 15.92 -6.76
C ALA A 77 -1.14 15.43 -6.84
N SER A 78 -0.54 15.14 -5.69
CA SER A 78 0.82 14.63 -5.60
C SER A 78 0.93 13.56 -4.51
N PHE A 79 1.67 12.49 -4.79
CA PHE A 79 1.89 11.39 -3.85
C PHE A 79 3.38 11.13 -3.69
N HIS A 80 3.77 10.50 -2.59
CA HIS A 80 5.17 10.11 -2.37
C HIS A 80 5.48 8.78 -3.08
N LEU A 81 4.49 7.88 -3.07
CA LEU A 81 4.53 6.56 -3.67
C LEU A 81 3.26 6.31 -4.47
N VAL A 82 3.41 5.74 -5.66
CA VAL A 82 2.31 5.26 -6.50
C VAL A 82 2.53 3.77 -6.75
N LEU A 83 1.58 2.96 -6.31
CA LEU A 83 1.53 1.54 -6.61
C LEU A 83 0.60 1.34 -7.81
N VAL A 84 1.12 0.84 -8.93
CA VAL A 84 0.37 0.74 -10.19
C VAL A 84 0.28 -0.70 -10.65
N ASP A 85 -0.93 -1.21 -10.81
CA ASP A 85 -1.15 -2.49 -11.45
C ASP A 85 -0.76 -2.46 -12.92
N MET A 86 -0.20 -3.56 -13.41
CA MET A 86 0.12 -3.77 -14.81
C MET A 86 -1.13 -3.78 -15.68
N GLU A 87 -2.16 -4.52 -15.29
CA GLU A 87 -3.34 -4.76 -16.14
C GLU A 87 -4.58 -4.13 -15.55
N MET A 88 -5.16 -3.14 -16.23
CA MET A 88 -6.38 -2.49 -15.78
C MET A 88 -7.25 -2.17 -17.00
N PRO A 89 -8.58 -2.07 -16.84
CA PRO A 89 -9.48 -1.60 -17.88
C PRO A 89 -9.18 -0.13 -18.23
N ILE A 90 -9.62 0.29 -19.42
CA ILE A 90 -9.51 1.67 -19.95
C ILE A 90 -8.06 2.08 -20.28
N MET A 91 -7.15 2.01 -19.32
CA MET A 91 -5.73 2.33 -19.48
C MET A 91 -4.91 1.43 -18.56
N ASP A 92 -3.97 0.70 -19.16
CA ASP A 92 -3.03 -0.20 -18.47
C ASP A 92 -1.93 0.57 -17.71
N GLY A 93 -1.26 -0.13 -16.80
CA GLY A 93 -0.21 0.42 -15.95
C GLY A 93 0.97 1.02 -16.73
N PRO A 94 1.53 0.33 -17.73
CA PRO A 94 2.62 0.87 -18.55
C PRO A 94 2.25 2.18 -19.25
N LYS A 95 1.05 2.30 -19.83
CA LYS A 95 0.59 3.56 -20.45
C LYS A 95 0.40 4.66 -19.41
N ALA A 96 -0.26 4.37 -18.30
CA ALA A 96 -0.44 5.32 -17.21
C ALA A 96 0.92 5.83 -16.68
N THR A 97 1.89 4.93 -16.50
CA THR A 97 3.25 5.28 -16.04
C THR A 97 3.96 6.20 -17.03
N ARG A 98 3.88 5.92 -18.34
CA ARG A 98 4.46 6.79 -19.37
C ARG A 98 3.83 8.18 -19.36
N GLU A 99 2.51 8.27 -19.22
CA GLU A 99 1.82 9.56 -19.12
C GLU A 99 2.23 10.32 -17.86
N LEU A 100 2.30 9.66 -16.70
CA LEU A 100 2.78 10.26 -15.46
C LEU A 100 4.20 10.83 -15.60
N ARG A 101 5.12 10.05 -16.18
CA ARG A 101 6.50 10.52 -16.42
C ARG A 101 6.56 11.67 -17.44
N ALA A 102 5.75 11.61 -18.50
CA ALA A 102 5.66 12.70 -19.48
C ALA A 102 5.11 14.00 -18.86
N MET A 103 4.27 13.91 -17.83
CA MET A 103 3.80 15.05 -17.05
C MET A 103 4.84 15.57 -16.03
N GLY A 104 6.01 14.96 -15.93
CA GLY A 104 7.06 15.34 -14.99
C GLY A 104 6.84 14.84 -13.56
N VAL A 105 6.02 13.80 -13.38
CA VAL A 105 5.83 13.17 -12.06
C VAL A 105 7.11 12.49 -11.61
N ASN A 106 7.66 12.98 -10.50
CA ASN A 106 8.90 12.47 -9.89
C ASN A 106 8.65 11.61 -8.64
N SER A 107 7.38 11.35 -8.30
CA SER A 107 7.01 10.38 -7.27
C SER A 107 7.64 9.02 -7.55
N MET A 108 7.87 8.24 -6.49
CA MET A 108 8.26 6.84 -6.66
C MET A 108 7.08 6.07 -7.26
N ILE A 109 7.27 5.41 -8.40
CA ILE A 109 6.23 4.62 -9.06
C ILE A 109 6.68 3.15 -9.06
N VAL A 110 5.91 2.30 -8.39
CA VAL A 110 6.19 0.88 -8.25
C VAL A 110 5.10 0.09 -8.97
N GLY A 111 5.53 -0.77 -9.90
CA GLY A 111 4.65 -1.67 -10.63
C GLY A 111 4.26 -2.89 -9.80
N MET A 112 3.04 -3.34 -10.00
CA MET A 112 2.50 -4.56 -9.42
C MET A 112 2.00 -5.47 -10.53
N THR A 113 2.44 -6.72 -10.56
CA THR A 113 2.02 -7.69 -11.59
C THR A 113 1.52 -9.00 -10.96
N SER A 114 0.49 -9.59 -11.56
CA SER A 114 0.03 -10.95 -11.24
C SER A 114 0.77 -12.03 -12.05
N ARG A 115 1.59 -11.61 -13.03
CA ARG A 115 2.30 -12.48 -13.95
C ARG A 115 3.78 -12.56 -13.60
N ASP A 116 4.34 -13.76 -13.73
CA ASP A 116 5.75 -14.05 -13.43
C ASP A 116 6.59 -14.14 -14.72
N GLN A 117 6.30 -13.28 -15.69
CA GLN A 117 7.00 -13.25 -16.98
C GLN A 117 7.99 -12.08 -17.03
N ASP A 118 9.27 -12.40 -17.20
CA ASP A 118 10.35 -11.41 -17.25
C ASP A 118 10.15 -10.36 -18.36
N SER A 119 9.63 -10.77 -19.53
CA SER A 119 9.38 -9.87 -20.66
C SER A 119 8.38 -8.76 -20.34
N GLU A 120 7.33 -9.10 -19.60
CA GLU A 120 6.30 -8.16 -19.15
C GLU A 120 6.83 -7.21 -18.08
N LYS A 121 7.58 -7.75 -17.11
CA LYS A 121 8.26 -6.94 -16.11
C LYS A 121 9.22 -5.94 -16.75
N LEU A 122 10.02 -6.38 -17.73
CA LEU A 122 10.92 -5.52 -18.49
C LEU A 122 10.19 -4.42 -19.25
N ALA A 123 9.08 -4.75 -19.92
CA ALA A 123 8.26 -3.78 -20.62
C ALA A 123 7.64 -2.74 -19.67
N PHE A 124 7.24 -3.17 -18.46
CA PHE A 124 6.70 -2.28 -17.45
C PHE A 124 7.79 -1.39 -16.84
N MET A 125 8.97 -1.94 -16.53
CA MET A 125 10.13 -1.14 -16.10
C MET A 125 10.51 -0.08 -17.13
N ALA A 126 10.51 -0.44 -18.43
CA ALA A 126 10.79 0.48 -19.53
C ALA A 126 9.75 1.62 -19.69
N ALA A 127 8.59 1.52 -19.02
CA ALA A 127 7.63 2.62 -18.93
C ALA A 127 8.07 3.75 -17.99
N GLY A 128 9.10 3.52 -17.17
CA GLY A 128 9.65 4.49 -16.23
C GLY A 128 9.30 4.20 -14.76
N LEU A 129 9.10 2.95 -14.38
CA LEU A 129 8.96 2.55 -12.98
C LEU A 129 10.30 2.68 -12.23
N ASP A 130 10.21 2.91 -10.91
CA ASP A 130 11.34 2.80 -9.99
C ASP A 130 11.60 1.33 -9.60
N ASP A 131 10.54 0.53 -9.42
CA ASP A 131 10.63 -0.91 -9.14
C ASP A 131 9.36 -1.65 -9.60
N CYS A 132 9.38 -2.98 -9.63
CA CYS A 132 8.23 -3.82 -9.98
C CYS A 132 8.22 -5.14 -9.20
N HIS A 133 7.07 -5.47 -8.59
CA HIS A 133 6.88 -6.64 -7.73
C HIS A 133 5.63 -7.45 -8.09
N ALA A 134 5.64 -8.72 -7.68
CA ALA A 134 4.47 -9.57 -7.76
C ALA A 134 3.40 -9.14 -6.75
N LYS A 135 2.13 -9.33 -7.11
CA LYS A 135 0.99 -9.14 -6.21
C LYS A 135 0.69 -10.41 -5.39
N PRO A 136 0.10 -10.26 -4.19
CA PRO A 136 0.01 -9.02 -3.43
C PRO A 136 1.39 -8.64 -2.85
N LEU A 137 1.64 -7.34 -2.66
CA LEU A 137 2.84 -6.87 -1.98
C LEU A 137 2.94 -7.44 -0.56
N THR A 138 4.17 -7.78 -0.17
CA THR A 138 4.47 -8.32 1.16
C THR A 138 4.92 -7.22 2.12
N VAL A 139 4.95 -7.55 3.42
CA VAL A 139 5.50 -6.68 4.47
C VAL A 139 6.95 -6.30 4.15
N ASP A 140 7.75 -7.25 3.67
CA ASP A 140 9.15 -7.02 3.31
C ASP A 140 9.29 -6.05 2.15
N THR A 141 8.46 -6.20 1.11
CA THR A 141 8.42 -5.27 -0.02
C THR A 141 8.09 -3.84 0.44
N ILE A 142 7.03 -3.67 1.23
CA ILE A 142 6.66 -2.34 1.74
C ILE A 142 7.77 -1.74 2.60
N THR A 143 8.41 -2.55 3.45
CA THR A 143 9.51 -2.09 4.31
C THR A 143 10.68 -1.58 3.48
N SER A 144 11.07 -2.30 2.42
CA SER A 144 12.14 -1.88 1.49
C SER A 144 11.79 -0.57 0.79
N LEU A 145 10.57 -0.45 0.25
CA LEU A 145 10.11 0.78 -0.41
C LEU A 145 10.14 2.00 0.52
N LEU A 146 9.72 1.83 1.78
CA LEU A 146 9.77 2.90 2.77
C LEU A 146 11.20 3.33 3.12
N GLN A 147 12.14 2.38 3.17
CA GLN A 147 13.55 2.70 3.36
C GLN A 147 14.13 3.50 2.20
N GLU A 148 13.72 3.20 0.96
CA GLU A 148 14.14 3.95 -0.22
C GLU A 148 13.55 5.36 -0.27
N LEU A 149 12.27 5.52 0.06
CA LEU A 149 11.62 6.83 0.17
C LEU A 149 12.32 7.73 1.19
N ASN A 150 12.74 7.18 2.33
CA ASN A 150 13.47 7.92 3.35
C ASN A 150 14.89 8.35 2.91
N LYS A 151 15.49 7.73 1.89
CA LYS A 151 16.79 8.13 1.34
C LYS A 151 16.69 9.26 0.31
N LYS A 152 15.54 9.40 -0.35
CA LYS A 152 15.29 10.44 -1.38
C LYS A 152 14.90 11.81 -0.78
N HIS A 153 14.81 11.93 0.54
CA HIS A 153 14.45 13.14 1.29
C HIS A 153 15.57 13.55 2.25
#